data_AF-A0A7L5DWC7-F1
#
_entry.id   AF-A0A7L5DWC7-F1
#
_cell.length_a   1.000
_cell.length_b   1.000
_cell.length_c   1.000
_cell.angle_alpha   90.00
_cell.angle_beta   90.00
_cell.angle_gamma   90.00
#
_symmetry.space_group_name_H-M   'P 1'
#
loop_
_entity.id
_entity.type
_entity.pdbx_description
1 polymer ?
#
loop_
_entity_poly.entity_id
_entity_poly.type
_entity_poly.pdbx_seq_one_letter_code
_entity_poly.pdbx_strand_id
1 'polypeptide(L)'
;MKLRLDQQEKKLDELFNMVQAVSDEEIKAYLSKFLCIRTSGLLENALKGLLLEFVHGSSPQQVENYIGKSIRSLTNLKDEKIEYCLKSFSDEWHAKFCAKISEEQRSALNSVVTNRNNIAHGEVDNLTFKMMEGYYFKVKEVIQLLKIIIKK
;
A
#
# COMPACT_ATOMS: atom_id res chain seq x y z
N MET A 1 4.95 -15.95 -2.02
CA MET A 1 4.68 -14.61 -1.47
C MET A 1 3.40 -14.01 -2.04
N LYS A 2 3.18 -14.13 -3.37
CA LYS A 2 1.92 -13.83 -4.07
C LYS A 2 0.65 -14.32 -3.33
N LEU A 3 0.59 -15.61 -2.95
CA LEU A 3 -0.53 -16.19 -2.20
C LEU A 3 -0.84 -15.47 -0.87
N ARG A 4 0.18 -14.94 -0.18
CA ARG A 4 0.00 -14.25 1.11
C ARG A 4 -0.61 -12.86 0.91
N LEU A 5 -0.28 -12.18 -0.18
CA LEU A 5 -0.86 -10.87 -0.52
C LEU A 5 -2.31 -11.01 -0.95
N ASP A 6 -2.62 -12.00 -1.80
CA ASP A 6 -4.00 -12.24 -2.25
C ASP A 6 -4.90 -12.62 -1.06
N GLN A 7 -4.38 -13.37 -0.08
CA GLN A 7 -5.06 -13.63 1.18
C GLN A 7 -5.25 -12.38 2.06
N GLN A 8 -4.27 -11.46 2.08
CA GLN A 8 -4.41 -10.20 2.81
C GLN A 8 -5.46 -9.29 2.20
N GLU A 9 -5.48 -9.17 0.87
CA GLU A 9 -6.47 -8.42 0.10
C GLU A 9 -7.87 -8.99 0.33
N LYS A 10 -8.06 -10.31 0.18
CA LYS A 10 -9.36 -10.97 0.41
C LYS A 10 -9.88 -10.74 1.83
N LYS A 11 -9.04 -10.90 2.86
CA LYS A 11 -9.43 -10.65 4.26
C LYS A 11 -9.80 -9.19 4.49
N LEU A 12 -9.16 -8.27 3.78
CA LEU A 12 -9.48 -6.85 3.89
C LEU A 12 -10.79 -6.53 3.17
N ASP A 13 -11.05 -7.11 1.99
CA ASP A 13 -12.35 -7.01 1.30
C ASP A 13 -13.49 -7.50 2.20
N GLU A 14 -13.33 -8.66 2.85
CA GLU A 14 -14.30 -9.20 3.82
C GLU A 14 -14.52 -8.23 4.99
N LEU A 15 -13.45 -7.59 5.48
CA LEU A 15 -13.54 -6.61 6.57
C LEU A 15 -14.27 -5.34 6.15
N PHE A 16 -14.03 -4.82 4.94
CA PHE A 16 -14.79 -3.68 4.41
C PHE A 16 -16.29 -4.00 4.34
N ASN A 17 -16.66 -5.19 3.84
CA ASN A 17 -18.06 -5.64 3.80
C ASN A 17 -18.68 -5.75 5.20
N MET A 18 -17.94 -6.28 6.18
CA MET A 18 -18.40 -6.34 7.56
C MET A 18 -18.65 -4.95 8.16
N VAL A 19 -17.75 -3.99 7.92
CA VAL A 19 -17.88 -2.62 8.44
C VAL A 19 -19.03 -1.88 7.74
N GLN A 20 -19.25 -2.13 6.45
CA GLN A 20 -20.38 -1.55 5.71
C GLN A 20 -21.73 -1.94 6.32
N ALA A 21 -21.86 -3.17 6.82
CA ALA A 21 -23.08 -3.70 7.43
C ALA A 21 -23.37 -3.14 8.85
N VAL A 22 -22.43 -2.40 9.44
CA VAL A 22 -22.63 -1.76 10.75
C VAL A 22 -23.60 -0.58 10.60
N SER A 23 -24.67 -0.55 11.40
CA SER A 23 -25.68 0.52 11.37
C SER A 23 -25.26 1.78 12.14
N ASP A 24 -24.43 1.61 13.16
CA ASP A 24 -23.95 2.70 14.00
C ASP A 24 -22.80 3.45 13.32
N GLU A 25 -23.03 4.72 13.01
CA GLU A 25 -22.07 5.57 12.30
C GLU A 25 -20.82 5.90 13.15
N GLU A 26 -20.95 5.98 14.47
CA GLU A 26 -19.82 6.22 15.36
C GLU A 26 -18.91 4.99 15.41
N ILE A 27 -19.49 3.79 15.57
CA ILE A 27 -18.74 2.53 15.49
C ILE A 27 -18.08 2.39 14.11
N LYS A 28 -18.80 2.74 13.03
CA LYS A 28 -18.29 2.68 11.66
C LYS A 28 -17.10 3.64 11.46
N ALA A 29 -17.14 4.84 12.05
CA ALA A 29 -16.01 5.76 12.04
C ALA A 29 -14.78 5.17 12.77
N TYR A 30 -14.95 4.59 13.95
CA TYR A 30 -13.85 3.91 14.65
C TYR A 30 -13.26 2.75 13.85
N LEU A 31 -14.11 1.92 13.24
CA LEU A 31 -13.67 0.81 12.39
C LEU A 31 -12.96 1.30 11.12
N SER A 32 -13.31 2.47 10.60
CA SER A 32 -12.63 3.10 9.46
C SER A 32 -11.16 3.41 9.76
N LYS A 33 -10.83 3.78 11.01
CA LYS A 33 -9.44 3.96 11.46
C LYS A 33 -8.66 2.64 11.39
N PHE A 34 -9.28 1.55 11.81
CA PHE A 34 -8.68 0.22 11.69
C PHE A 34 -8.49 -0.18 10.22
N LEU A 35 -9.49 0.06 9.36
CA LEU A 35 -9.38 -0.16 7.91
C LEU A 35 -8.23 0.64 7.28
N CYS A 36 -8.00 1.88 7.73
CA CYS A 36 -6.88 2.71 7.29
C CYS A 36 -5.53 2.07 7.61
N ILE A 37 -5.33 1.61 8.86
CA ILE A 37 -4.10 0.93 9.27
C ILE A 37 -3.87 -0.32 8.42
N ARG A 38 -4.93 -1.12 8.20
CA ARG A 38 -4.84 -2.36 7.42
C ARG A 38 -4.56 -2.10 5.94
N THR A 39 -5.12 -1.04 5.36
CA THR A 39 -4.89 -0.63 3.97
C THR A 39 -3.46 -0.13 3.77
N SER A 40 -2.95 0.70 4.68
CA SER A 40 -1.54 1.13 4.68
C SER A 40 -0.59 -0.08 4.73
N GLY A 41 -0.86 -1.04 5.62
CA GLY A 41 -0.07 -2.26 5.73
C GLY A 41 -0.14 -3.17 4.49
N LEU A 42 -1.29 -3.24 3.81
CA LEU A 42 -1.43 -3.99 2.56
C LEU A 42 -0.50 -3.43 1.48
N LEU A 43 -0.50 -2.12 1.28
CA LEU A 43 0.39 -1.45 0.31
C LEU A 43 1.86 -1.72 0.61
N GLU A 44 2.28 -1.58 1.87
CA GLU A 44 3.66 -1.87 2.30
C GLU A 44 4.06 -3.31 2.01
N ASN A 45 3.21 -4.28 2.38
CA ASN A 45 3.49 -5.68 2.12
C ASN A 45 3.52 -6.00 0.62
N ALA A 46 2.65 -5.37 -0.17
CA ALA A 46 2.57 -5.58 -1.61
C ALA A 46 3.86 -5.13 -2.30
N LEU A 47 4.30 -3.89 -2.09
CA LEU A 47 5.53 -3.38 -2.70
C LEU A 47 6.75 -4.17 -2.24
N LYS A 48 6.87 -4.44 -0.92
CA LYS A 48 7.98 -5.25 -0.38
C LYS A 48 8.02 -6.64 -0.99
N GLY A 49 6.86 -7.26 -1.15
CA GLY A 49 6.74 -8.57 -1.77
C GLY A 49 7.24 -8.55 -3.21
N LEU A 50 6.73 -7.63 -4.03
CA LEU A 50 7.14 -7.53 -5.43
C LEU A 50 8.65 -7.34 -5.60
N LEU A 51 9.24 -6.45 -4.80
CA LEU A 51 10.68 -6.17 -4.85
C LEU A 51 11.52 -7.35 -4.36
N LEU A 52 11.12 -8.02 -3.27
CA LEU A 52 11.86 -9.19 -2.76
C LEU A 52 11.80 -10.35 -3.76
N GLU A 53 10.66 -10.55 -4.44
CA GLU A 53 10.51 -11.59 -5.48
C GLU A 53 11.38 -11.30 -6.71
N PHE A 54 11.48 -10.03 -7.09
CA PHE A 54 12.35 -9.58 -8.17
C PHE A 54 13.83 -9.80 -7.86
N VAL A 55 14.29 -9.43 -6.65
CA VAL A 55 15.70 -9.53 -6.27
C VAL A 55 16.13 -10.98 -6.05
N HIS A 56 15.22 -11.84 -5.61
CA HIS A 56 15.54 -13.21 -5.26
C HIS A 56 16.15 -13.98 -6.43
N GLY A 57 17.40 -14.42 -6.28
CA GLY A 57 18.13 -15.14 -7.33
C GLY A 57 18.58 -14.29 -8.53
N SER A 58 18.46 -12.96 -8.45
CA SER A 58 18.89 -12.02 -9.50
C SER A 58 20.29 -11.44 -9.24
N SER A 59 20.91 -11.77 -8.09
CA SER A 59 22.24 -11.28 -7.68
C SER A 59 22.91 -12.25 -6.69
N PRO A 60 24.22 -12.12 -6.41
CA PRO A 60 24.88 -12.88 -5.35
C PRO A 60 24.21 -12.69 -3.98
N GLN A 61 24.21 -13.72 -3.15
CA GLN A 61 23.48 -13.75 -1.87
C GLN A 61 23.79 -12.55 -0.96
N GLN A 62 25.03 -12.06 -0.95
CA GLN A 62 25.45 -10.91 -0.15
C GLN A 62 24.74 -9.62 -0.58
N VAL A 63 24.57 -9.44 -1.89
CA VAL A 63 23.85 -8.30 -2.48
C VAL A 63 22.35 -8.43 -2.22
N GLU A 64 21.78 -9.62 -2.43
CA GLU A 64 20.38 -9.92 -2.09
C GLU A 64 20.08 -9.64 -0.61
N ASN A 65 20.99 -10.01 0.31
CA ASN A 65 20.83 -9.74 1.74
C ASN A 65 20.82 -8.24 2.06
N TYR A 66 21.71 -7.47 1.43
CA TYR A 66 21.77 -6.01 1.63
C TYR A 66 20.49 -5.34 1.10
N ILE A 67 20.11 -5.62 -0.14
CA ILE A 67 18.91 -5.06 -0.76
C ILE A 67 17.66 -5.52 0.00
N GLY A 68 17.59 -6.79 0.40
CA GLY A 68 16.48 -7.33 1.16
C GLY A 68 16.27 -6.65 2.52
N LYS A 69 17.34 -6.20 3.19
CA LYS A 69 17.22 -5.37 4.41
C LYS A 69 16.64 -3.99 4.09
N SER A 70 17.11 -3.35 3.02
CA SER A 70 16.60 -2.05 2.56
C SER A 70 15.11 -2.12 2.17
N ILE A 71 14.69 -3.18 1.47
CA ILE A 71 13.27 -3.36 1.12
C ILE A 71 12.42 -3.53 2.39
N ARG A 72 12.87 -4.34 3.37
CA ARG A 72 12.10 -4.59 4.60
C ARG A 72 11.90 -3.34 5.46
N SER A 73 12.83 -2.38 5.42
CA SER A 73 12.73 -1.11 6.16
C SER A 73 11.82 -0.07 5.50
N LEU A 74 11.33 -0.32 4.28
CA LEU A 74 10.35 0.58 3.63
C LEU A 74 9.08 0.70 4.48
N THR A 75 8.65 1.92 4.74
CA THR A 75 7.42 2.25 5.51
C THR A 75 6.85 3.55 4.98
N ASN A 76 5.61 3.90 5.34
CA ASN A 76 5.02 5.21 5.01
C ASN A 76 5.07 5.49 3.49
N LEU A 77 4.58 4.55 2.70
CA LEU A 77 4.64 4.57 1.23
C LEU A 77 3.66 5.59 0.62
N LYS A 78 3.98 6.88 0.80
CA LYS A 78 3.42 7.99 0.00
C LYS A 78 3.87 7.87 -1.45
N ASP A 79 3.20 8.58 -2.36
CA ASP A 79 3.51 8.46 -3.80
C ASP A 79 4.99 8.73 -4.10
N GLU A 80 5.56 9.81 -3.56
CA GLU A 80 6.96 10.21 -3.81
C GLU A 80 7.95 9.13 -3.34
N LYS A 81 7.62 8.45 -2.24
CA LYS A 81 8.46 7.38 -1.70
C LYS A 81 8.42 6.13 -2.57
N ILE A 82 7.27 5.85 -3.19
CA ILE A 82 7.13 4.78 -4.17
C ILE A 82 7.92 5.13 -5.43
N GLU A 83 7.79 6.36 -5.94
CA GLU A 83 8.55 6.85 -7.10
C GLU A 83 10.06 6.73 -6.89
N TYR A 84 10.57 7.27 -5.79
CA TYR A 84 11.99 7.20 -5.43
C TYR A 84 12.48 5.76 -5.31
N CYS A 85 11.67 4.89 -4.69
CA CYS A 85 11.99 3.49 -4.56
C CYS A 85 12.09 2.82 -5.95
N LEU A 86 11.11 3.02 -6.82
CA LEU A 86 11.14 2.45 -8.18
C LEU A 86 12.31 2.97 -9.00
N LYS A 87 12.60 4.27 -8.93
CA LYS A 87 13.74 4.90 -9.61
C LYS A 87 15.07 4.29 -9.18
N SER A 88 15.21 3.96 -7.90
CA SER A 88 16.41 3.32 -7.36
C SER A 88 16.67 1.92 -7.94
N PHE A 89 15.63 1.26 -8.47
CA PHE A 89 15.76 -0.02 -9.17
C PHE A 89 15.85 0.14 -10.69
N SER A 90 15.06 1.05 -11.27
CA SER A 90 14.99 1.27 -12.72
C SER A 90 14.32 2.60 -13.06
N ASP A 91 15.01 3.44 -13.84
CA ASP A 91 14.43 4.66 -14.41
C ASP A 91 13.20 4.37 -15.30
N GLU A 92 13.18 3.20 -15.96
CA GLU A 92 12.03 2.76 -16.76
C GLU A 92 10.81 2.45 -15.89
N TRP A 93 11.00 1.83 -14.73
CA TRP A 93 9.90 1.55 -13.79
C TRP A 93 9.31 2.83 -13.23
N HIS A 94 10.17 3.77 -12.85
CA HIS A 94 9.77 5.11 -12.44
C HIS A 94 8.94 5.80 -13.54
N ALA A 95 9.47 5.86 -14.78
CA ALA A 95 8.77 6.49 -15.90
C ALA A 95 7.40 5.85 -16.17
N LYS A 96 7.32 4.51 -16.15
CA LYS A 96 6.05 3.79 -16.33
C LYS A 96 5.05 4.04 -15.20
N PHE A 97 5.51 4.18 -13.97
CA PHE A 97 4.66 4.46 -12.82
C PHE A 97 4.09 5.89 -12.92
N CYS A 98 4.97 6.89 -13.10
CA CYS A 98 4.57 8.29 -13.21
C CYS A 98 3.61 8.53 -14.38
N ALA A 99 3.78 7.82 -15.49
CA ALA A 99 2.91 7.94 -16.66
C ALA A 99 1.52 7.30 -16.50
N LYS A 100 1.35 6.36 -15.56
CA LYS A 100 0.12 5.56 -15.43
C LYS A 100 -0.67 5.83 -14.16
N ILE A 101 -0.02 6.29 -13.10
CA ILE A 101 -0.71 6.65 -11.87
C ILE A 101 -1.50 7.95 -12.07
N SER A 102 -2.76 7.96 -11.62
CA SER A 102 -3.61 9.15 -11.64
C SER A 102 -3.43 10.02 -10.40
N GLU A 103 -3.81 11.30 -10.49
CA GLU A 103 -3.83 12.21 -9.34
C GLU A 103 -4.72 11.71 -8.19
N GLU A 104 -5.85 11.08 -8.50
CA GLU A 104 -6.73 10.48 -7.49
C GLU A 104 -6.04 9.35 -6.72
N GLN A 105 -5.26 8.52 -7.42
CA GLN A 105 -4.48 7.45 -6.81
C GLN A 105 -3.35 8.01 -5.94
N ARG A 106 -2.63 9.03 -6.41
CA ARG A 106 -1.60 9.74 -5.61
C ARG A 106 -2.20 10.29 -4.32
N SER A 107 -3.31 11.02 -4.46
CA SER A 107 -4.04 11.60 -3.32
C SER A 107 -4.49 10.52 -2.33
N ALA A 108 -5.04 9.40 -2.81
CA ALA A 108 -5.45 8.29 -1.95
C ALA A 108 -4.28 7.67 -1.17
N LEU A 109 -3.13 7.42 -1.82
CA LEU A 109 -1.93 6.91 -1.15
C LEU A 109 -1.48 7.86 -0.03
N ASN A 110 -1.39 9.14 -0.35
CA ASN A 110 -0.94 10.17 0.59
C ASN A 110 -1.92 10.33 1.76
N SER A 111 -3.22 10.28 1.50
CA SER A 111 -4.27 10.32 2.51
C SER A 111 -4.23 9.10 3.43
N VAL A 112 -4.08 7.88 2.90
CA VAL A 112 -4.01 6.66 3.73
C VAL A 112 -2.81 6.70 4.66
N VAL A 113 -1.64 7.08 4.16
CA VAL A 113 -0.43 7.16 4.99
C VAL A 113 -0.55 8.27 6.03
N THR A 114 -1.08 9.43 5.64
CA THR A 114 -1.24 10.57 6.57
C THR A 114 -2.25 10.23 7.67
N ASN A 115 -3.42 9.72 7.33
CA ASN A 115 -4.42 9.28 8.33
C ASN A 115 -3.86 8.19 9.23
N ARG A 116 -3.14 7.19 8.70
CA ARG A 116 -2.50 6.15 9.51
C ARG A 116 -1.51 6.72 10.52
N ASN A 117 -0.74 7.74 10.14
CA ASN A 117 0.20 8.41 11.05
C ASN A 117 -0.56 9.20 12.12
N ASN A 118 -1.56 9.98 11.74
CA ASN A 118 -2.39 10.74 12.68
C ASN A 118 -3.04 9.82 13.72
N ILE A 119 -3.64 8.70 13.27
CA ILE A 119 -4.22 7.67 14.14
C ILE A 119 -3.17 7.11 15.11
N ALA A 120 -1.97 6.79 14.61
CA ALA A 120 -0.89 6.25 15.44
C ALA A 120 -0.37 7.25 16.48
N HIS A 121 -0.45 8.55 16.20
CA HIS A 121 -0.04 9.62 17.10
C HIS A 121 -1.18 10.14 17.99
N GLY A 122 -2.40 9.61 17.85
CA GLY A 122 -3.57 10.05 18.62
C GLY A 122 -4.10 11.43 18.22
N GLU A 123 -3.79 11.88 17.01
CA GLU A 123 -4.29 13.13 16.45
C GLU A 123 -5.73 13.00 15.96
N VAL A 124 -6.40 14.14 15.73
CA VAL A 124 -7.75 14.16 15.19
C VAL A 124 -7.73 13.72 13.72
N ASP A 125 -8.56 12.73 13.40
CA ASP A 125 -8.84 12.28 12.04
C ASP A 125 -10.33 12.47 11.71
N ASN A 126 -10.62 12.94 10.49
CA ASN A 126 -11.98 13.09 9.96
C ASN A 126 -12.31 11.95 8.97
N LEU A 127 -11.77 10.76 9.24
CA LEU A 127 -11.88 9.64 8.31
C LEU A 127 -13.26 8.98 8.39
N THR A 128 -14.04 9.11 7.31
CA THR A 128 -15.31 8.39 7.17
C THR A 128 -15.12 7.05 6.46
N PHE A 129 -16.07 6.13 6.64
CA PHE A 129 -16.06 4.85 5.94
C PHE A 129 -16.04 4.99 4.43
N LYS A 130 -16.89 5.88 3.88
CA LYS A 130 -16.96 6.12 2.43
C LYS A 130 -15.64 6.64 1.86
N MET A 131 -14.96 7.54 2.59
CA MET A 131 -13.61 7.98 2.19
C MET A 131 -12.63 6.82 2.20
N MET A 132 -12.66 6.00 3.26
CA MET A 132 -11.75 4.87 3.40
C MET A 132 -11.99 3.79 2.33
N GLU A 133 -13.24 3.53 1.96
CA GLU A 133 -13.61 2.62 0.86
C GLU A 133 -13.04 3.12 -0.47
N GLY A 134 -13.23 4.42 -0.77
CA GLY A 134 -12.65 5.04 -1.96
C GLY A 134 -11.13 4.95 -1.98
N TYR A 135 -10.47 5.27 -0.86
CA TYR A 135 -9.01 5.15 -0.75
C TYR A 135 -8.53 3.71 -0.94
N TYR A 136 -9.21 2.73 -0.35
CA TYR A 136 -8.86 1.33 -0.47
C TYR A 136 -8.94 0.85 -1.92
N PHE A 137 -10.00 1.22 -2.64
CA PHE A 137 -10.15 0.89 -4.05
C PHE A 137 -8.98 1.42 -4.88
N LYS A 138 -8.62 2.71 -4.70
CA LYS A 138 -7.49 3.32 -5.40
C LYS A 138 -6.15 2.69 -5.01
N VAL A 139 -5.96 2.30 -3.75
CA VAL A 139 -4.76 1.57 -3.31
C VAL A 139 -4.67 0.19 -4.00
N LYS A 140 -5.78 -0.53 -4.17
CA LYS A 140 -5.80 -1.79 -4.92
C LYS A 140 -5.37 -1.58 -6.38
N GLU A 141 -5.88 -0.54 -7.04
CA GLU A 141 -5.47 -0.21 -8.41
C GLU A 141 -3.97 0.08 -8.50
N VAL A 142 -3.40 0.82 -7.55
CA VAL A 142 -1.95 1.08 -7.47
C VAL A 142 -1.18 -0.22 -7.28
N ILE A 143 -1.63 -1.13 -6.43
CA ILE A 143 -1.00 -2.44 -6.25
C ILE A 143 -0.99 -3.24 -7.57
N GLN A 144 -2.09 -3.20 -8.33
CA GLN A 144 -2.13 -3.85 -9.65
C GLN A 144 -1.19 -3.18 -10.65
N LEU A 145 -1.10 -1.84 -10.64
CA LEU A 145 -0.13 -1.10 -11.44
C LEU A 145 1.31 -1.52 -11.12
N LEU A 146 1.67 -1.62 -9.84
CA LEU A 146 2.99 -2.07 -9.39
C LEU A 146 3.28 -3.51 -9.84
N LYS A 147 2.30 -4.42 -9.77
CA LYS A 147 2.42 -5.81 -10.29
C LYS A 147 2.72 -5.84 -11.79
N ILE A 148 2.20 -4.90 -12.57
CA ILE A 148 2.45 -4.81 -14.02
C ILE A 148 3.83 -4.23 -14.33
N ILE A 149 4.30 -3.28 -13.52
CA ILE A 149 5.58 -2.57 -13.73
C ILE A 149 6.75 -3.44 -13.27
N ILE A 150 6.67 -3.98 -12.06
CA ILE A 150 7.74 -4.79 -11.45
C ILE A 150 7.63 -6.19 -12.03
N LYS A 151 8.41 -6.44 -13.08
CA LYS A 151 8.54 -7.76 -13.70
C LYS A 151 9.92 -8.32 -13.40
N LYS A 152 9.96 -9.63 -13.15
CA LYS A 152 11.18 -10.40 -13.27
C LYS A 152 11.48 -10.69 -14.74
#